data_AF-A0A7W0YH65-F1
#
_entry.id   AF-A0A7W0YH65-F1
#
_cell.length_a   1.000
_cell.length_b   1.000
_cell.length_c   1.000
_cell.angle_alpha   90.00
_cell.angle_beta   90.00
_cell.angle_gamma   90.00
#
_symmetry.space_group_name_H-M   'P 1'
#
loop_
_entity.id
_entity.type
_entity.pdbx_description
1 polymer ?
#
loop_
_entity_poly.entity_id
_entity_poly.type
_entity_poly.pdbx_seq_one_letter_code
_entity_poly.pdbx_strand_id
1 'polypeptide(L)' 'MLLFRSEEHVDRWCEARGVPRGAILSLETGWRLASIWYADRLEPDWRRRTTEEAQSVFDRLGLTGPFWRLR' A
#
# COMPACT_ATOMS: atom_id res chain seq x y z
N MET A 1 0.56 -8.41 -4.56
CA MET A 1 1.36 -7.24 -4.96
C MET A 1 2.21 -7.65 -6.15
N LEU A 2 2.22 -6.87 -7.23
CA LEU A 2 3.01 -7.13 -8.43
C LEU A 2 4.07 -6.03 -8.58
N LEU A 3 5.21 -6.35 -9.18
CA LEU A 3 6.28 -5.40 -9.47
C LEU A 3 6.34 -5.14 -10.97
N PHE A 4 6.48 -3.86 -11.33
CA PHE A 4 6.56 -3.42 -12.71
C PHE A 4 7.72 -2.43 -12.87
N ARG A 5 8.29 -2.40 -14.07
CA ARG A 5 9.38 -1.48 -14.42
C ARG A 5 8.92 -0.01 -14.42
N SER A 6 7.68 0.25 -14.81
CA SER A 6 7.10 1.60 -14.92
C SER A 6 5.57 1.53 -14.91
N GLU A 7 4.90 2.68 -14.73
CA GLU A 7 3.44 2.78 -14.78
C GLU A 7 2.85 2.38 -16.13
N GLU A 8 3.53 2.67 -17.24
CA GLU A 8 3.12 2.23 -18.59
C GLU A 8 3.01 0.70 -18.69
N HIS A 9 3.88 -0.04 -17.99
CA HIS A 9 3.78 -1.51 -17.95
C HIS A 9 2.57 -1.98 -17.14
N VAL A 10 2.12 -1.20 -16.15
CA VAL A 10 0.89 -1.48 -15.40
C VAL A 10 -0.30 -1.30 -16.33
N ASP A 11 -0.36 -0.19 -17.06
CA ASP A 11 -1.47 0.11 -17.98
C ASP A 11 -1.60 -0.96 -19.06
N ARG A 12 -0.50 -1.34 -19.72
CA ARG A 12 -0.50 -2.42 -20.72
C ARG A 12 -0.90 -3.78 -20.14
N TRP A 13 -0.47 -4.08 -18.91
CA TRP A 13 -0.84 -5.33 -18.24
C TRP A 13 -2.33 -5.35 -17.90
N CYS A 14 -2.88 -4.24 -17.40
CA CYS A 14 -4.30 -4.09 -17.10
C CYS A 14 -5.16 -4.25 -18.36
N GLU A 15 -4.79 -3.59 -19.46
CA GLU A 15 -5.46 -3.69 -20.75
C GLU A 15 -5.47 -5.14 -21.27
N ALA A 16 -4.30 -5.79 -21.32
CA ALA A 16 -4.17 -7.16 -21.81
C ALA A 16 -4.95 -8.19 -20.97
N ARG A 17 -5.25 -7.88 -19.71
CA ARG A 17 -6.01 -8.74 -18.79
C ARG A 17 -7.47 -8.34 -18.66
N GLY A 18 -7.89 -7.21 -19.23
CA GLY A 18 -9.24 -6.68 -19.07
C GLY A 18 -9.59 -6.33 -17.61
N VAL A 19 -8.61 -5.90 -16.81
CA VAL A 19 -8.81 -5.56 -15.39
C VAL A 19 -8.60 -4.06 -15.14
N PRO A 20 -9.37 -3.45 -14.23
CA PRO A 20 -9.18 -2.03 -13.90
C PRO A 20 -7.85 -1.81 -13.18
N ARG A 21 -7.29 -0.60 -13.33
CA ARG A 21 -6.10 -0.17 -12.62
C ARG A 21 -6.38 -0.10 -11.10
N GLY A 22 -5.53 -0.75 -10.31
CA GLY A 22 -5.55 -0.67 -8.85
C GLY A 22 -4.76 0.52 -8.31
N ALA A 23 -4.25 0.40 -7.08
CA ALA A 23 -3.29 1.36 -6.53
C ALA A 23 -1.86 1.04 -7.00
N ILE A 24 -1.09 2.10 -7.22
CA ILE A 24 0.35 2.04 -7.47
C ILE A 24 1.05 2.82 -6.35
N LEU A 25 2.19 2.32 -5.91
CA LEU A 25 3.11 3.02 -5.03
C LEU A 25 4.55 2.74 -5.48
N SER A 26 5.47 3.64 -5.16
CA SER A 26 6.89 3.41 -5.42
C SER A 26 7.46 2.36 -4.45
N LEU A 27 8.58 1.74 -4.82
CA LEU A 27 9.30 0.81 -3.93
C LEU A 27 9.69 1.49 -2.61
N GLU A 28 10.07 2.77 -2.66
CA GLU A 28 10.42 3.55 -1.48
C GLU A 28 9.23 3.73 -0.54
N THR A 29 8.06 4.10 -1.05
CA THR A 29 6.84 4.22 -0.24
C THR A 29 6.44 2.87 0.33
N GLY A 30 6.60 1.78 -0.43
CA GLY A 30 6.33 0.42 0.02
C GLY A 30 7.25 -0.02 1.15
N TRP A 31 8.54 0.33 1.05
CA TRP A 31 9.50 0.10 2.12
C TRP A 31 9.14 0.88 3.39
N ARG A 32 8.83 2.18 3.27
CA ARG A 32 8.40 3.00 4.41
C ARG A 32 7.13 2.43 5.07
N LEU A 33 6.16 2.00 4.25
CA LEU A 33 4.96 1.34 4.75
C LEU A 33 5.31 0.09 5.54
N ALA A 34 6.15 -0.80 4.99
CA ALA A 34 6.56 -2.02 5.67
C ALA A 34 7.31 -1.74 6.98
N SER A 35 8.25 -0.80 6.97
CA SER A 35 8.99 -0.40 8.18
C SER A 35 8.06 0.06 9.30
N ILE A 36 7.02 0.84 8.98
CA ILE A 36 6.02 1.26 9.97
C ILE A 36 5.13 0.07 10.39
N TRP A 37 4.71 -0.74 9.42
CA TRP A 37 3.75 -1.83 9.66
C TRP A 37 4.31 -2.94 10.56
N TYR A 38 5.62 -3.15 10.48
CA TYR A 38 6.33 -4.23 11.18
C TYR A 38 7.22 -3.74 12.33
N ALA A 39 7.28 -2.43 12.61
CA ALA A 39 8.15 -1.85 13.63
C ALA A 39 8.03 -2.50 15.01
N ASP A 40 6.82 -2.89 15.38
CA ASP A 40 6.42 -3.42 16.69
C ASP A 40 6.00 -4.90 16.62
N ARG A 41 6.16 -5.56 15.47
CA ARG A 41 5.50 -6.85 15.20
C ARG A 41 5.95 -7.99 16.11
N LEU A 42 7.15 -7.88 16.67
CA LEU A 42 7.74 -8.89 17.55
C LEU A 42 7.60 -8.56 19.04
N GLU A 43 7.02 -7.42 19.38
CA GLU A 43 6.83 -7.03 20.77
C GLU A 43 5.73 -7.90 21.42
N PRO A 44 5.89 -8.32 22.70
CA PRO A 44 4.92 -9.19 23.37
C PRO A 44 3.52 -8.60 23.51
N ASP A 45 3.41 -7.27 23.54
CA ASP A 45 2.17 -6.50 23.61
C ASP A 45 1.65 -6.10 22.23
N TRP A 46 2.23 -6.62 21.15
CA TRP A 46 1.80 -6.34 19.80
C TRP A 46 0.30 -6.62 19.62
N ARG A 47 -0.37 -5.65 19.02
CA ARG A 47 -1.75 -5.80 18.56
C ARG A 47 -1.88 -5.32 17.13
N ARG A 48 -2.95 -5.76 16.48
CA ARG A 48 -3.36 -5.18 15.19
C ARG A 48 -3.64 -3.69 15.37
N ARG A 49 -3.22 -2.89 14.38
CA ARG A 49 -3.60 -1.48 14.26
C ARG A 49 -5.12 -1.38 14.09
N THR A 50 -5.75 -0.39 14.71
CA THR A 50 -7.15 -0.07 14.45
C THR A 50 -7.30 0.51 13.04
N THR A 51 -8.53 0.62 12.56
CA THR A 51 -8.83 1.24 11.27
C THR A 51 -8.28 2.67 11.20
N GLU A 52 -8.43 3.44 12.27
CA GLU A 52 -7.98 4.83 12.38
C GLU A 52 -6.45 4.91 12.38
N GLU A 53 -5.77 4.02 13.12
CA GLU A 53 -4.30 3.97 13.15
C GLU A 53 -3.71 3.57 11.80
N ALA A 54 -4.33 2.59 11.13
CA ALA A 54 -3.93 2.16 9.80
C ALA A 54 -4.16 3.25 8.75
N GLN A 55 -5.32 3.92 8.78
CA GLN A 55 -5.62 5.05 7.89
C GLN A 55 -4.60 6.19 8.08
N SER A 56 -4.25 6.52 9.34
CA SER A 56 -3.23 7.53 9.65
C SER A 56 -1.85 7.18 9.08
N VAL A 57 -1.49 5.89 9.00
CA VAL A 57 -0.25 5.47 8.33
C VAL A 57 -0.33 5.73 6.83
N PHE A 58 -1.45 5.38 6.19
CA PHE A 58 -1.64 5.63 4.76
C PHE A 58 -1.59 7.11 4.41
N ASP A 59 -2.31 7.95 5.16
CA ASP A 59 -2.36 9.39 4.93
C ASP A 59 -0.97 10.03 5.06
N ARG A 60 -0.20 9.65 6.09
CA ARG A 60 1.19 10.11 6.29
C ARG A 60 2.14 9.72 5.17
N LEU A 61 1.87 8.61 4.48
CA LEU A 61 2.65 8.15 3.33
C LEU A 61 2.13 8.66 1.98
N GLY A 62 1.10 9.53 1.99
CA GLY A 62 0.47 10.05 0.78
C GLY A 62 -0.38 9.01 0.03
N LEU A 63 -0.72 7.89 0.68
CA LEU A 63 -1.56 6.82 0.13
C LEU A 63 -3.04 7.18 0.33
N THR A 64 -3.54 8.15 -0.45
CA THR A 64 -4.88 8.77 -0.23
C THR A 64 -5.95 8.35 -1.23
N GLY A 65 -5.58 7.59 -2.27
CA GLY A 65 -6.52 7.14 -3.30
C GLY A 65 -7.64 6.23 -2.75
N PRO A 66 -8.76 6.03 -3.49
CA PRO A 66 -9.91 5.26 -3.01
C PRO A 66 -9.58 3.85 -2.51
N PHE A 67 -8.55 3.22 -3.08
CA PHE A 67 -8.04 1.92 -2.64
C PHE A 67 -7.54 1.91 -1.19
N TRP A 68 -7.02 3.03 -0.71
CA TRP A 68 -6.41 3.18 0.61
C TRP A 68 -7.36 3.70 1.69
N ARG A 69 -8.66 3.87 1.36
CA ARG A 69 -9.66 4.27 2.34
C ARG A 69 -10.25 3.04 3.03
N LEU A 70 -9.95 2.90 4.31
CA LEU A 70 -10.49 1.84 5.14
C LEU A 70 -11.93 2.17 5.60
N ARG A 71 -12.75 1.13 5.79
CA ARG A 71 -14.14 1.22 6.29
C ARG A 71 -14.30 0.33 7.52
#